data_AF-A0A7W2DRL6-F1
#
_entry.id   AF-A0A7W2DRL6-F1
#
_cell.length_a   1.000
_cell.length_b   1.000
_cell.length_c   1.000
_cell.angle_alpha   90.00
_cell.angle_beta   90.00
_cell.angle_gamma   90.00
#
_symmetry.space_group_name_H-M   'P 1'
#
loop_
_entity.id
_entity.type
_entity.pdbx_description
1 polymer ?
#
loop_
_entity_poly.entity_id
_entity_poly.type
_entity_poly.pdbx_seq_one_letter_code
_entity_poly.pdbx_strand_id
1 'polypeptide(L)'
;MEAPLHPDFPLDPPTPISVPSAYWVGPRHLAGDDGRLYDAVADTLAGLGWTSLTIVRGRQEPDEAPEDRQVLRSTALHISPDTLRWAQWALSDEPFHLGSLPIAWQVSARTDPSSPLAQWSAYFTPDVPGEVLADFLAALDARDQPALPLGGPELVLDAVTAHGWLRDIDQPGARAMDPTFASHICHGEVPPLVQDADPLALVAEVDESVLAGWQAWAEPVFGAGYLWAASFGASVPHDLVAAFADSLSSSAPVLRRVLPESTRDRLLRAPAG
;
A
#
# COMPACT_ATOMS: atom_id res chain seq x y z
N MET A 1 -58.51 52.98 -7.00
CA MET A 1 -57.25 53.28 -6.28
C MET A 1 -56.55 51.94 -6.17
N GLU A 2 -55.83 51.58 -7.22
CA GLU A 2 -55.14 50.29 -7.38
C GLU A 2 -53.66 50.60 -7.51
N ALA A 3 -52.83 49.91 -6.72
CA ALA A 3 -51.40 49.87 -6.89
C ALA A 3 -51.03 48.46 -7.35
N PRO A 4 -50.30 48.28 -8.47
CA PRO A 4 -49.58 47.06 -8.71
C PRO A 4 -48.12 47.23 -8.28
N LEU A 5 -47.68 46.19 -7.59
CA LEU A 5 -46.37 45.96 -7.01
C LEU A 5 -45.31 45.73 -8.12
N HIS A 6 -44.07 46.07 -7.77
CA HIS A 6 -42.84 45.80 -8.53
C HIS A 6 -42.81 44.40 -9.17
N PRO A 7 -42.43 44.27 -10.45
CA PRO A 7 -42.04 43.01 -11.02
C PRO A 7 -40.51 42.80 -10.92
N ASP A 8 -40.17 41.54 -10.65
CA ASP A 8 -38.99 40.81 -11.14
C ASP A 8 -37.63 41.04 -10.48
N PHE A 9 -37.41 40.30 -9.39
CA PHE A 9 -36.13 39.64 -9.16
C PHE A 9 -36.11 38.34 -9.97
N PRO A 10 -35.12 38.08 -10.84
CA PRO A 10 -34.81 36.71 -11.21
C PRO A 10 -34.13 36.04 -10.02
N LEU A 11 -34.80 35.03 -9.47
CA LEU A 11 -34.16 34.02 -8.63
C LEU A 11 -33.23 33.22 -9.55
N ASP A 12 -31.97 33.63 -9.61
CA ASP A 12 -30.93 32.73 -10.12
C ASP A 12 -30.99 31.44 -9.30
N PRO A 13 -30.98 30.26 -9.94
CA PRO A 13 -30.86 29.00 -9.21
C PRO A 13 -29.53 29.05 -8.44
N PRO A 14 -29.49 28.60 -7.17
CA PRO A 14 -28.23 28.51 -6.46
C PRO A 14 -27.28 27.67 -7.30
N THR A 15 -26.18 28.28 -7.75
CA THR A 15 -25.03 27.57 -8.31
C THR A 15 -24.77 26.36 -7.41
N PRO A 16 -24.71 25.13 -7.95
CA PRO A 16 -24.38 23.99 -7.12
C PRO A 16 -23.06 24.31 -6.45
N ILE A 17 -23.07 24.33 -5.11
CA ILE A 17 -21.87 24.50 -4.28
C ILE A 17 -20.81 23.60 -4.93
N SER A 18 -19.74 24.21 -5.45
CA SER A 18 -18.69 23.46 -6.12
C SER A 18 -18.18 22.44 -5.11
N VAL A 19 -18.52 21.16 -5.35
CA VAL A 19 -17.96 20.08 -4.54
C VAL A 19 -16.45 20.21 -4.68
N PRO A 20 -15.70 20.37 -3.57
CA PRO A 20 -14.25 20.47 -3.62
C PRO A 20 -13.67 19.37 -4.52
N SER A 21 -12.82 19.74 -5.46
CA SER A 21 -12.22 18.78 -6.40
C SER A 21 -11.28 17.79 -5.70
N ALA A 22 -10.83 18.14 -4.50
CA ALA A 22 -10.08 17.30 -3.59
C ALA A 22 -10.28 17.77 -2.13
N TYR A 23 -9.87 16.91 -1.20
CA TYR A 23 -9.91 17.15 0.24
C TYR A 23 -8.55 16.83 0.86
N TRP A 24 -8.13 17.64 1.82
CA TRP A 24 -7.12 17.25 2.79
C TRP A 24 -7.77 16.33 3.81
N VAL A 25 -7.27 15.10 3.93
CA VAL A 25 -7.85 14.08 4.81
C VAL A 25 -6.84 13.45 5.75
N GLY A 26 -7.31 13.05 6.94
CA GLY A 26 -6.54 12.27 7.90
C GLY A 26 -7.45 11.46 8.83
N PRO A 27 -6.92 10.42 9.50
CA PRO A 27 -5.52 9.99 9.46
C PRO A 27 -5.17 9.24 8.16
N ARG A 28 -3.90 9.29 7.76
CA ARG A 28 -3.40 8.79 6.46
C ARG A 28 -3.73 7.31 6.23
N HIS A 29 -3.52 6.47 7.24
CA HIS A 29 -3.78 5.03 7.18
C HIS A 29 -5.25 4.66 6.91
N LEU A 30 -6.21 5.60 7.01
CA LEU A 30 -7.62 5.39 6.65
C LEU A 30 -8.05 6.11 5.38
N ALA A 31 -7.16 6.86 4.75
CA ALA A 31 -7.48 7.71 3.60
C ALA A 31 -7.66 6.93 2.29
N GLY A 32 -7.24 5.66 2.25
CA GLY A 32 -7.17 4.89 1.01
C GLY A 32 -6.20 5.52 0.00
N ASP A 33 -6.36 5.18 -1.27
CA ASP A 33 -5.47 5.65 -2.35
C ASP A 33 -6.14 6.58 -3.37
N ASP A 34 -7.47 6.68 -3.40
CA ASP A 34 -8.24 7.39 -4.44
C ASP A 34 -8.22 6.78 -5.86
N GLY A 35 -7.75 5.53 -5.99
CA GLY A 35 -7.81 4.76 -7.23
C GLY A 35 -6.67 5.09 -8.20
N ARG A 36 -5.57 5.63 -7.67
CA ARG A 36 -4.41 6.12 -8.41
C ARG A 36 -3.10 5.50 -7.92
N LEU A 37 -3.16 4.36 -7.24
CA LEU A 37 -2.01 3.70 -6.61
C LEU A 37 -0.92 3.41 -7.60
N TYR A 38 -1.31 2.91 -8.77
CA TYR A 38 -0.37 2.68 -9.85
C TYR A 38 0.31 3.99 -10.27
N ASP A 39 -0.46 5.03 -10.60
CA ASP A 39 0.07 6.31 -11.09
C ASP A 39 0.99 6.95 -10.05
N ALA A 40 0.56 7.02 -8.79
CA ALA A 40 1.33 7.62 -7.70
C ALA A 40 2.68 6.93 -7.52
N VAL A 41 2.70 5.61 -7.52
CA VAL A 41 3.93 4.82 -7.37
C VAL A 41 4.79 4.88 -8.64
N ALA A 42 4.18 4.76 -9.81
CA ALA A 42 4.89 4.81 -11.08
C ALA A 42 5.57 6.18 -11.30
N ASP A 43 4.90 7.28 -10.95
CA ASP A 43 5.45 8.64 -10.99
C ASP A 43 6.65 8.78 -10.04
N THR A 44 6.56 8.25 -8.81
CA THR A 44 7.69 8.22 -7.88
C THR A 44 8.87 7.43 -8.44
N LEU A 45 8.62 6.21 -8.93
CA LEU A 45 9.67 5.36 -9.50
C LEU A 45 10.32 6.00 -10.73
N ALA A 46 9.54 6.64 -11.60
CA ALA A 46 10.06 7.40 -12.74
C ALA A 46 10.92 8.59 -12.28
N GLY A 47 10.50 9.30 -11.22
CA GLY A 47 11.28 10.38 -10.61
C GLY A 47 12.62 9.92 -10.01
N LEU A 48 12.67 8.69 -9.51
CA LEU A 48 13.89 8.02 -9.04
C LEU A 48 14.74 7.43 -10.19
N GLY A 49 14.30 7.55 -11.44
CA GLY A 49 15.02 7.06 -12.62
C GLY A 49 14.87 5.55 -12.86
N TRP A 50 13.90 4.89 -12.24
CA TRP A 50 13.63 3.48 -12.50
C TRP A 50 13.07 3.28 -13.90
N THR A 51 13.49 2.20 -14.55
CA THR A 51 13.02 1.85 -15.90
C THR A 51 11.73 1.06 -15.80
N SER A 52 10.67 1.50 -16.49
CA SER A 52 9.41 0.76 -16.58
C SER A 52 9.37 -0.10 -17.84
N LEU A 53 8.92 -1.34 -17.70
CA LEU A 53 8.71 -2.33 -18.74
C LEU A 53 7.27 -2.85 -18.63
N THR A 54 6.49 -2.72 -19.70
CA THR A 54 5.16 -3.33 -19.77
C THR A 54 5.25 -4.66 -20.50
N ILE A 55 4.87 -5.73 -19.81
CA ILE A 55 4.81 -7.08 -20.36
C ILE A 55 3.34 -7.42 -20.55
N VAL A 56 2.98 -7.70 -21.79
CA VAL A 56 1.64 -8.18 -22.15
C VAL A 56 1.75 -9.67 -22.48
N ARG A 57 1.15 -10.52 -21.65
CA ARG A 57 1.18 -11.98 -21.80
C ARG A 57 -0.23 -12.52 -21.98
N GLY A 58 -0.47 -13.28 -23.04
CA GLY A 58 -1.76 -13.89 -23.35
C GLY A 58 -2.19 -13.59 -24.79
N ARG A 59 -3.10 -14.41 -25.31
CA ARG A 59 -3.71 -14.26 -26.64
C ARG A 59 -5.22 -14.30 -26.44
N GLN A 60 -5.91 -13.26 -26.90
CA GLN A 60 -7.37 -13.27 -26.92
C GLN A 60 -7.84 -13.59 -28.34
N GLU A 61 -8.40 -14.79 -28.56
CA GLU A 61 -9.14 -15.08 -29.79
C GLU A 61 -10.64 -14.80 -29.60
N PRO A 62 -11.33 -14.17 -30.59
CA PRO A 62 -12.72 -13.73 -30.43
C PRO A 62 -13.73 -14.86 -30.13
N ASP A 63 -13.47 -16.06 -30.64
CA ASP A 63 -14.40 -17.22 -30.59
C ASP A 63 -13.95 -18.30 -29.60
N GLU A 64 -12.97 -18.03 -28.75
CA GLU A 64 -12.43 -19.01 -27.79
C GLU A 64 -13.39 -19.21 -26.60
N ALA A 65 -13.64 -20.48 -26.27
CA ALA A 65 -14.48 -20.86 -25.14
C ALA A 65 -13.91 -20.26 -23.84
N PRO A 66 -14.74 -19.83 -22.88
CA PRO A 66 -14.25 -19.14 -21.67
C PRO A 66 -13.18 -19.90 -20.88
N GLU A 67 -13.23 -21.23 -20.95
CA GLU A 67 -12.30 -22.17 -20.31
C GLU A 67 -10.97 -22.36 -21.05
N ASP A 68 -10.90 -21.99 -22.34
CA ASP A 68 -9.69 -22.06 -23.18
C ASP A 68 -9.00 -20.68 -23.33
N ARG A 69 -9.63 -19.59 -22.88
CA ARG A 69 -9.12 -18.23 -23.02
C ARG A 69 -7.79 -18.03 -22.28
N GLN A 70 -6.73 -17.72 -23.02
CA GLN A 70 -5.52 -17.18 -22.39
C GLN A 70 -5.76 -15.74 -21.96
N VAL A 71 -5.79 -15.53 -20.64
CA VAL A 71 -6.05 -14.18 -20.11
C VAL A 71 -4.89 -13.24 -20.39
N LEU A 72 -5.23 -12.04 -20.85
CA LEU A 72 -4.30 -11.03 -21.35
C LEU A 72 -3.74 -10.24 -20.16
N ARG A 73 -2.70 -10.80 -19.53
CA ARG A 73 -2.05 -10.24 -18.34
C ARG A 73 -1.12 -9.10 -18.75
N SER A 74 -1.50 -7.88 -18.41
CA SER A 74 -0.60 -6.72 -18.50
C SER A 74 0.06 -6.50 -17.15
N THR A 75 1.36 -6.77 -17.08
CA THR A 75 2.19 -6.50 -15.91
C THR A 75 3.09 -5.33 -16.20
N ALA A 76 3.13 -4.34 -15.30
CA ALA A 76 4.15 -3.30 -15.33
C ALA A 76 5.26 -3.66 -14.34
N LEU A 77 6.49 -3.75 -14.84
CA LEU A 77 7.69 -4.04 -14.06
C LEU A 77 8.58 -2.80 -14.07
N HIS A 78 8.93 -2.31 -12.88
CA HIS A 78 9.86 -1.21 -12.69
C HIS A 78 11.16 -1.76 -12.11
N ILE A 79 12.29 -1.40 -12.71
CA ILE A 79 13.62 -1.91 -12.32
C ILE A 79 14.51 -0.73 -11.96
N SER A 80 15.19 -0.81 -10.82
CA SER A 80 16.12 0.23 -10.37
C SER A 80 17.32 0.35 -11.32
N PRO A 81 17.99 1.53 -11.38
CA PRO A 81 19.16 1.73 -12.26
C PRO A 81 20.31 0.74 -12.02
N ASP A 82 20.51 0.31 -10.77
CA ASP A 82 21.52 -0.68 -10.39
C ASP A 82 21.05 -2.14 -10.55
N THR A 83 19.79 -2.33 -10.97
CA THR A 83 19.13 -3.63 -11.16
C THR A 83 18.99 -4.48 -9.90
N LEU A 84 19.26 -3.94 -8.71
CA LEU A 84 19.17 -4.68 -7.46
C LEU A 84 17.75 -4.75 -6.91
N ARG A 85 16.82 -3.95 -7.45
CA ARG A 85 15.43 -3.86 -6.98
C ARG A 85 14.47 -3.88 -8.14
N TRP A 86 13.28 -4.37 -7.87
CA TRP A 86 12.17 -4.20 -8.79
C TRP A 86 10.84 -4.10 -8.04
N ALA A 87 9.91 -3.42 -8.69
CA ALA A 87 8.54 -3.30 -8.25
C ALA A 87 7.62 -3.72 -9.41
N GLN A 88 6.68 -4.61 -9.13
CA GLN A 88 5.78 -5.19 -10.11
C GLN A 88 4.34 -4.84 -9.76
N TRP A 89 3.63 -4.24 -10.70
CA TRP A 89 2.18 -4.10 -10.66
C TRP A 89 1.54 -5.42 -11.12
N ALA A 90 0.83 -6.07 -10.20
CA ALA A 90 0.43 -7.47 -10.29
C ALA A 90 -1.10 -7.68 -10.31
N LEU A 91 -1.91 -6.65 -10.58
CA LEU A 91 -3.35 -6.79 -10.82
C LEU A 91 -3.58 -7.71 -12.02
N SER A 92 -3.64 -8.99 -11.71
CA SER A 92 -3.73 -10.10 -12.63
C SER A 92 -5.16 -10.59 -12.65
N ASP A 93 -5.52 -11.26 -13.75
CA ASP A 93 -6.85 -11.85 -13.88
C ASP A 93 -7.09 -13.00 -12.90
N GLU A 94 -6.02 -13.55 -12.31
CA GLU A 94 -6.04 -14.53 -11.22
C GLU A 94 -5.22 -13.99 -10.04
N PRO A 95 -5.79 -13.08 -9.23
CA PRO A 95 -5.06 -12.49 -8.13
C PRO A 95 -4.84 -13.51 -7.02
N PHE A 96 -3.62 -13.54 -6.47
CA PHE A 96 -3.42 -14.07 -5.11
C PHE A 96 -3.80 -12.99 -4.10
N HIS A 97 -4.25 -13.42 -2.93
CA HIS A 97 -4.91 -12.54 -1.98
C HIS A 97 -4.13 -12.42 -0.67
N LEU A 98 -4.14 -11.21 -0.10
CA LEU A 98 -3.75 -10.91 1.27
C LEU A 98 -4.98 -10.40 2.00
N GLY A 99 -5.45 -11.15 3.00
CA GLY A 99 -6.64 -10.77 3.75
C GLY A 99 -7.89 -10.62 2.87
N SER A 100 -8.10 -11.53 1.91
CA SER A 100 -9.19 -11.46 0.91
C SER A 100 -9.14 -10.28 -0.08
N LEU A 101 -8.09 -9.46 -0.04
CA LEU A 101 -7.84 -8.41 -1.05
C LEU A 101 -6.81 -8.91 -2.06
N PRO A 102 -6.96 -8.62 -3.37
CA PRO A 102 -5.96 -8.97 -4.36
C PRO A 102 -4.66 -8.21 -4.09
N ILE A 103 -3.51 -8.77 -4.44
CA ILE A 103 -2.26 -8.01 -4.44
C ILE A 103 -2.20 -7.09 -5.66
N ALA A 104 -1.85 -5.83 -5.42
CA ALA A 104 -1.64 -4.80 -6.43
C ALA A 104 -0.16 -4.61 -6.74
N TRP A 105 0.70 -4.52 -5.72
CA TRP A 105 2.14 -4.35 -5.88
C TRP A 105 2.93 -5.46 -5.19
N GLN A 106 3.96 -5.95 -5.87
CA GLN A 106 5.04 -6.74 -5.28
C GLN A 106 6.36 -5.98 -5.43
N VAL A 107 7.11 -5.83 -4.34
CA VAL A 107 8.44 -5.22 -4.35
C VAL A 107 9.44 -6.25 -3.87
N SER A 108 10.58 -6.34 -4.55
CA SER A 108 11.64 -7.27 -4.18
C SER A 108 13.01 -6.64 -4.39
N ALA A 109 13.99 -7.13 -3.64
CA ALA A 109 15.38 -6.74 -3.84
C ALA A 109 16.34 -7.92 -3.65
N ARG A 110 17.55 -7.75 -4.18
CA ARG A 110 18.66 -8.71 -4.12
C ARG A 110 19.96 -8.03 -3.70
N THR A 111 20.92 -8.81 -3.20
CA THR A 111 22.24 -8.33 -2.76
C THR A 111 23.24 -8.14 -3.89
N ASP A 112 23.12 -8.91 -4.98
CA ASP A 112 24.11 -8.99 -6.06
C ASP A 112 23.40 -9.01 -7.42
N PRO A 113 23.79 -8.16 -8.40
CA PRO A 113 23.22 -8.20 -9.74
C PRO A 113 23.42 -9.54 -10.45
N SER A 114 24.42 -10.34 -10.06
CA SER A 114 24.67 -11.66 -10.65
C SER A 114 23.68 -12.73 -10.20
N SER A 115 23.04 -12.54 -9.03
CA SER A 115 22.02 -13.46 -8.52
C SER A 115 20.67 -13.19 -9.20
N PRO A 116 20.04 -14.17 -9.87
CA PRO A 116 18.71 -13.98 -10.44
C PRO A 116 17.59 -13.98 -9.39
N LEU A 117 17.91 -14.30 -8.12
CA LEU A 117 16.92 -14.47 -7.06
C LEU A 117 16.84 -13.23 -6.16
N ALA A 118 15.61 -12.86 -5.80
CA ALA A 118 15.36 -11.92 -4.72
C ALA A 118 15.79 -12.53 -3.38
N GLN A 119 16.20 -11.65 -2.47
CA GLN A 119 16.51 -11.97 -1.08
C GLN A 119 15.32 -11.70 -0.17
N TRP A 120 14.39 -10.84 -0.58
CA TRP A 120 13.15 -10.61 0.13
C TRP A 120 12.06 -10.11 -0.82
N SER A 121 10.81 -10.23 -0.38
CA SER A 121 9.65 -9.62 -1.06
C SER A 121 8.68 -8.97 -0.08
N ALA A 122 8.02 -7.92 -0.54
CA ALA A 122 6.95 -7.23 0.13
C ALA A 122 5.74 -7.09 -0.82
N TYR A 123 4.54 -7.14 -0.26
CA TYR A 123 3.29 -7.26 -1.00
C TYR A 123 2.28 -6.25 -0.47
N PHE A 124 1.59 -5.55 -1.36
CA PHE A 124 0.65 -4.48 -1.03
C PHE A 124 -0.65 -4.67 -1.82
N THR A 125 -1.78 -4.60 -1.14
CA THR A 125 -3.11 -4.64 -1.77
C THR A 125 -3.47 -3.28 -2.38
N PRO A 126 -4.56 -3.18 -3.16
CA PRO A 126 -5.20 -1.91 -3.43
C PRO A 126 -5.49 -1.13 -2.15
N ASP A 127 -5.70 0.18 -2.31
CA ASP A 127 -6.04 1.13 -1.24
C ASP A 127 -5.01 1.32 -0.13
N VAL A 128 -3.84 0.66 -0.19
CA VAL A 128 -2.66 1.12 0.57
C VAL A 128 -2.39 2.57 0.13
N PRO A 129 -2.31 3.54 1.05
CA PRO A 129 -2.12 4.94 0.67
C PRO A 129 -0.86 5.11 -0.20
N GLY A 130 -1.01 5.66 -1.42
CA GLY A 130 0.06 5.71 -2.41
C GLY A 130 1.33 6.39 -1.93
N GLU A 131 1.22 7.45 -1.13
CA GLU A 131 2.37 8.13 -0.52
C GLU A 131 3.17 7.24 0.45
N VAL A 132 2.51 6.29 1.13
CA VAL A 132 3.20 5.36 2.06
C VAL A 132 4.06 4.38 1.28
N LEU A 133 3.54 3.85 0.18
CA LEU A 133 4.31 2.98 -0.71
C LEU A 133 5.41 3.75 -1.45
N ALA A 134 5.15 5.00 -1.84
CA ALA A 134 6.16 5.88 -2.43
C ALA A 134 7.32 6.16 -1.47
N ASP A 135 7.04 6.48 -0.20
CA ASP A 135 8.07 6.73 0.82
C ASP A 135 8.90 5.47 1.12
N PHE A 136 8.25 4.29 1.17
CA PHE A 136 8.94 3.00 1.28
C PHE A 136 9.90 2.77 0.09
N LEU A 137 9.44 3.02 -1.14
CA LEU A 137 10.24 2.85 -2.36
C LEU A 137 11.39 3.85 -2.44
N ALA A 138 11.19 5.09 -1.99
CA ALA A 138 12.24 6.09 -1.89
C ALA A 138 13.30 5.67 -0.86
N ALA A 139 12.89 5.16 0.30
CA ALA A 139 13.80 4.62 1.30
C ALA A 139 14.58 3.40 0.78
N LEU A 140 13.95 2.55 -0.02
CA LEU A 140 14.59 1.42 -0.68
C LEU A 140 15.63 1.85 -1.72
N ASP A 141 15.27 2.82 -2.57
CA ASP A 141 16.14 3.36 -3.62
C ASP A 141 17.40 4.02 -3.05
N ALA A 142 17.26 4.75 -1.93
CA ALA A 142 18.36 5.44 -1.27
C ALA A 142 19.44 4.53 -0.66
N ARG A 143 19.24 3.20 -0.63
CA ARG A 143 20.21 2.24 -0.07
C ARG A 143 21.31 1.91 -1.07
N ASP A 144 22.52 1.70 -0.59
CA ASP A 144 23.54 1.02 -1.41
C ASP A 144 23.35 -0.51 -1.40
N GLN A 145 22.86 -1.06 -0.28
CA GLN A 145 22.69 -2.50 -0.07
C GLN A 145 21.25 -2.81 0.37
N PRO A 146 20.33 -3.11 -0.57
CA PRO A 146 18.90 -3.16 -0.27
C PRO A 146 18.45 -4.36 0.57
N ALA A 147 19.28 -5.39 0.68
CA ALA A 147 18.99 -6.59 1.46
C ALA A 147 19.80 -6.68 2.77
N LEU A 148 20.71 -5.74 3.04
CA LEU A 148 21.41 -5.70 4.33
C LEU A 148 20.49 -5.08 5.38
N PRO A 149 20.17 -5.76 6.49
CA PRO A 149 19.35 -5.18 7.55
C PRO A 149 20.11 -4.10 8.32
N LEU A 150 19.47 -2.97 8.63
CA LEU A 150 20.00 -1.96 9.54
C LEU A 150 19.11 -1.84 10.76
N GLY A 151 19.61 -2.27 11.92
CA GLY A 151 18.85 -2.25 13.17
C GLY A 151 17.88 -3.43 13.34
N GLY A 152 17.03 -3.33 14.36
CA GLY A 152 16.16 -4.41 14.81
C GLY A 152 14.66 -4.11 14.66
N PRO A 153 13.78 -5.06 15.03
CA PRO A 153 12.32 -4.93 14.90
C PRO A 153 11.75 -3.75 15.72
N GLU A 154 12.43 -3.32 16.79
CA GLU A 154 12.03 -2.15 17.58
C GLU A 154 11.94 -0.87 16.75
N LEU A 155 12.72 -0.72 15.67
CA LEU A 155 12.64 0.46 14.79
C LEU A 155 11.24 0.65 14.20
N VAL A 156 10.55 -0.45 13.87
CA VAL A 156 9.21 -0.42 13.29
C VAL A 156 8.19 0.07 14.32
N LEU A 157 8.29 -0.43 15.56
CA LEU A 157 7.40 -0.06 16.65
C LEU A 157 7.68 1.36 17.14
N ASP A 158 8.94 1.77 17.18
CA ASP A 158 9.36 3.12 17.52
C ASP A 158 8.84 4.13 16.49
N ALA A 159 8.88 3.78 15.20
CA ALA A 159 8.32 4.62 14.13
C ALA A 159 6.83 4.91 14.36
N VAL A 160 5.99 3.88 14.57
CA VAL A 160 4.55 4.13 14.78
C VAL A 160 4.23 4.80 16.12
N THR A 161 4.97 4.47 17.18
CA THR A 161 4.73 5.07 18.51
C THR A 161 5.15 6.53 18.58
N ALA A 162 6.13 6.96 17.76
CA ALA A 162 6.46 8.37 17.60
C ALA A 162 5.28 9.21 17.09
N HIS A 163 4.34 8.59 16.36
CA HIS A 163 3.09 9.21 15.89
C HIS A 163 1.87 8.87 16.75
N GLY A 164 2.10 8.36 17.97
CA GLY A 164 1.05 8.15 18.97
C GLY A 164 0.27 6.84 18.84
N TRP A 165 0.74 5.88 18.03
CA TRP A 165 0.20 4.52 18.05
C TRP A 165 0.55 3.82 19.36
N LEU A 166 -0.27 2.82 19.73
CA LEU A 166 -0.17 2.10 20.98
C LEU A 166 0.45 0.73 20.75
N ARG A 167 1.50 0.39 21.51
CA ARG A 167 2.01 -0.99 21.57
C ARG A 167 0.97 -1.88 22.25
N ASP A 168 0.84 -3.11 21.77
CA ASP A 168 -0.02 -4.13 22.37
C ASP A 168 0.48 -4.49 23.79
N ILE A 169 -0.43 -4.65 24.75
CA ILE A 169 -0.06 -4.92 26.15
C ILE A 169 0.49 -6.34 26.31
N ASP A 170 -0.07 -7.30 25.58
CA ASP A 170 0.31 -8.70 25.65
C ASP A 170 1.56 -8.97 24.81
N GLN A 171 1.75 -8.22 23.72
CA GLN A 171 2.88 -8.36 22.78
C GLN A 171 3.56 -7.02 22.42
N PRO A 172 4.11 -6.28 23.40
CA PRO A 172 4.62 -4.92 23.20
C PRO A 172 5.86 -4.83 22.31
N GLY A 173 6.57 -5.93 22.09
CA GLY A 173 7.72 -6.03 21.19
C GLY A 173 7.39 -6.59 19.80
N ALA A 174 6.12 -6.88 19.53
CA ALA A 174 5.71 -7.49 18.26
C ALA A 174 4.48 -6.84 17.63
N ARG A 175 3.73 -5.98 18.33
CA ARG A 175 2.50 -5.40 17.77
C ARG A 175 2.25 -3.97 18.24
N ALA A 176 1.72 -3.17 17.33
CA ALA A 176 1.16 -1.86 17.61
C ALA A 176 -0.13 -1.62 16.81
N MET A 177 -0.94 -0.69 17.28
CA MET A 177 -2.22 -0.32 16.67
C MET A 177 -2.50 1.16 16.82
N ASP A 178 -3.24 1.74 15.89
CA ASP A 178 -3.65 3.14 15.99
C ASP A 178 -4.62 3.32 17.18
N PRO A 179 -4.77 4.54 17.73
CA PRO A 179 -5.63 4.80 18.89
C PRO A 179 -7.12 4.43 18.71
N THR A 180 -7.59 4.28 17.47
CA THR A 180 -8.97 3.89 17.14
C THR A 180 -9.12 2.40 16.84
N PHE A 181 -8.04 1.63 16.93
CA PHE A 181 -7.99 0.17 16.66
C PHE A 181 -8.48 -0.21 15.26
N ALA A 182 -8.41 0.73 14.31
CA ALA A 182 -8.81 0.56 12.92
C ALA A 182 -7.65 0.08 12.05
N SER A 183 -6.41 0.16 12.52
CA SER A 183 -5.19 -0.18 11.81
C SER A 183 -4.16 -0.76 12.76
N HIS A 184 -3.44 -1.75 12.24
CA HIS A 184 -2.53 -2.56 13.03
C HIS A 184 -1.23 -2.79 12.26
N ILE A 185 -0.16 -2.98 13.01
CA ILE A 185 1.10 -3.51 12.52
C ILE A 185 1.57 -4.61 13.48
N CYS A 186 1.94 -5.77 12.97
CA CYS A 186 2.46 -6.86 13.78
C CYS A 186 3.62 -7.60 13.12
N HIS A 187 4.47 -8.17 13.97
CA HIS A 187 5.55 -9.06 13.62
C HIS A 187 5.15 -10.48 14.04
N GLY A 188 5.06 -11.39 13.07
CA GLY A 188 4.57 -12.75 13.32
C GLY A 188 4.61 -13.61 12.08
N GLU A 189 3.94 -14.76 12.16
CA GLU A 189 3.86 -15.71 11.04
C GLU A 189 3.29 -15.05 9.78
N VAL A 190 4.04 -15.19 8.68
CA VAL A 190 3.67 -14.64 7.37
C VAL A 190 2.62 -15.54 6.71
N PRO A 191 1.58 -15.01 6.04
CA PRO A 191 0.55 -15.82 5.39
C PRO A 191 1.15 -16.81 4.37
N PRO A 192 0.63 -18.04 4.22
CA PRO A 192 1.26 -19.10 3.42
C PRO A 192 1.50 -18.77 1.93
N LEU A 193 0.71 -17.86 1.35
CA LEU A 193 0.84 -17.40 -0.04
C LEU A 193 1.74 -16.16 -0.17
N VAL A 194 2.06 -15.51 0.94
CA VAL A 194 3.03 -14.43 1.01
C VAL A 194 4.36 -15.08 1.38
N GLN A 195 5.13 -15.46 0.37
CA GLN A 195 6.42 -16.10 0.59
C GLN A 195 7.53 -15.07 0.68
N ASP A 196 8.47 -15.32 1.59
CA ASP A 196 9.78 -14.70 1.51
C ASP A 196 10.47 -15.16 0.22
N ALA A 197 11.23 -14.26 -0.40
CA ALA A 197 11.94 -14.60 -1.64
C ALA A 197 13.27 -15.30 -1.38
N ASP A 198 13.78 -15.27 -0.15
CA ASP A 198 14.95 -16.05 0.25
C ASP A 198 14.67 -17.56 0.10
N PRO A 199 15.36 -18.27 -0.80
CA PRO A 199 15.20 -19.71 -0.93
C PRO A 199 15.59 -20.48 0.34
N LEU A 200 16.47 -19.93 1.19
CA LEU A 200 16.84 -20.55 2.45
C LEU A 200 15.68 -20.58 3.44
N ALA A 201 14.73 -19.64 3.34
CA ALA A 201 13.48 -19.66 4.09
C ALA A 201 12.60 -20.87 3.75
N LEU A 202 12.80 -21.50 2.58
CA LEU A 202 12.08 -22.71 2.16
C LEU A 202 12.73 -24.01 2.63
N VAL A 203 13.97 -23.95 3.14
CA VAL A 203 14.80 -25.12 3.53
C VAL A 203 14.96 -25.24 5.04
N ALA A 204 14.60 -24.22 5.82
CA ALA A 204 14.52 -24.30 7.28
C ALA A 204 13.62 -25.48 7.69
N GLU A 205 14.19 -26.48 8.38
CA GLU A 205 13.44 -27.66 8.80
C GLU A 205 12.32 -27.26 9.77
N VAL A 206 11.27 -28.07 9.83
CA VAL A 206 9.99 -27.90 10.57
C VAL A 206 10.16 -27.67 12.09
N ASP A 207 11.39 -27.64 12.62
CA ASP A 207 11.75 -27.39 14.02
C ASP A 207 12.40 -26.01 14.26
N GLU A 208 12.67 -25.22 13.21
CA GLU A 208 13.10 -23.83 13.34
C GLU A 208 11.90 -22.89 13.29
N SER A 209 11.82 -21.97 14.25
CA SER A 209 10.76 -20.96 14.40
C SER A 209 10.29 -20.43 13.04
N VAL A 210 8.99 -20.57 12.75
CA VAL A 210 8.35 -19.97 11.57
C VAL A 210 8.91 -18.56 11.38
N LEU A 211 9.61 -18.35 10.26
CA LEU A 211 10.28 -17.08 9.98
C LEU A 211 9.23 -15.97 10.01
N ALA A 212 9.33 -15.12 11.04
CA ALA A 212 8.37 -14.07 11.29
C ALA A 212 8.66 -12.88 10.38
N GLY A 213 7.61 -12.34 9.76
CA GLY A 213 7.66 -11.13 8.96
C GLY A 213 6.72 -10.07 9.51
N TRP A 214 6.72 -8.91 8.88
CA TRP A 214 5.85 -7.81 9.26
C TRP A 214 4.55 -7.82 8.44
N GLN A 215 3.45 -7.51 9.10
CA GLN A 215 2.14 -7.37 8.49
C GLN A 215 1.51 -6.07 8.98
N ALA A 216 0.87 -5.35 8.08
CA ALA A 216 0.09 -4.16 8.41
C ALA A 216 -1.25 -4.22 7.69
N TRP A 217 -2.31 -3.78 8.34
CA TRP A 217 -3.64 -3.74 7.71
C TRP A 217 -4.51 -2.65 8.34
N ALA A 218 -5.48 -2.19 7.58
CA ALA A 218 -6.59 -1.40 8.08
C ALA A 218 -7.88 -2.23 8.03
N GLU A 219 -8.54 -2.36 9.17
CA GLU A 219 -9.88 -2.91 9.32
C GLU A 219 -10.76 -1.85 10.01
N PRO A 220 -11.28 -0.85 9.26
CA PRO A 220 -11.98 0.28 9.86
C PRO A 220 -13.25 -0.12 10.62
N VAL A 221 -13.90 -1.19 10.18
CA VAL A 221 -15.06 -1.78 10.85
C VAL A 221 -14.78 -3.25 11.04
N PHE A 222 -14.62 -3.66 12.29
CA PHE A 222 -14.31 -5.04 12.64
C PHE A 222 -15.31 -6.02 12.01
N GLY A 223 -14.81 -7.03 11.30
CA GLY A 223 -15.57 -8.03 10.57
C GLY A 223 -16.12 -7.59 9.21
N ALA A 224 -15.96 -6.32 8.81
CA ALA A 224 -16.40 -5.83 7.49
C ALA A 224 -15.39 -6.10 6.36
N GLY A 225 -14.21 -6.63 6.71
CA GLY A 225 -13.10 -6.83 5.79
C GLY A 225 -12.06 -5.72 5.87
N TYR A 226 -10.90 -5.98 5.27
CA TYR A 226 -9.81 -5.01 5.23
C TYR A 226 -10.06 -3.93 4.18
N LEU A 227 -9.70 -2.70 4.51
CA LEU A 227 -9.57 -1.62 3.53
C LEU A 227 -8.33 -1.85 2.67
N TRP A 228 -7.21 -2.15 3.32
CA TRP A 228 -5.94 -2.50 2.69
C TRP A 228 -5.14 -3.41 3.62
N ALA A 229 -4.20 -4.15 3.05
CA ALA A 229 -3.21 -4.93 3.77
C ALA A 229 -1.84 -4.86 3.07
N ALA A 230 -0.79 -4.99 3.86
CA ALA A 230 0.59 -5.07 3.43
C ALA A 230 1.29 -6.20 4.20
N SER A 231 2.17 -6.92 3.53
CA SER A 231 2.95 -7.98 4.15
C SER A 231 4.39 -7.97 3.64
N PHE A 232 5.32 -8.13 4.57
CA PHE A 232 6.76 -8.09 4.36
C PHE A 232 7.31 -9.46 4.77
N GLY A 233 8.04 -10.11 3.88
CA GLY A 233 8.75 -11.36 4.19
C GLY A 233 9.72 -11.18 5.36
N ALA A 234 10.11 -12.29 5.98
CA ALA A 234 10.99 -12.28 7.15
C ALA A 234 12.35 -11.63 6.90
N SER A 235 12.88 -11.78 5.68
CA SER A 235 14.16 -11.21 5.26
C SER A 235 14.08 -9.72 4.86
N VAL A 236 12.91 -9.08 4.91
CA VAL A 236 12.80 -7.64 4.64
C VAL A 236 13.50 -6.85 5.76
N PRO A 237 14.46 -5.97 5.45
CA PRO A 237 15.12 -5.11 6.45
C PRO A 237 14.12 -4.32 7.31
N HIS A 238 14.26 -4.41 8.64
CA HIS A 238 13.34 -3.76 9.58
C HIS A 238 13.30 -2.24 9.44
N ASP A 239 14.40 -1.61 9.05
CA ASP A 239 14.45 -0.17 8.81
C ASP A 239 13.66 0.26 7.55
N LEU A 240 13.53 -0.61 6.55
CA LEU A 240 12.62 -0.37 5.43
C LEU A 240 11.16 -0.48 5.85
N VAL A 241 10.83 -1.50 6.66
CA VAL A 241 9.50 -1.61 7.26
C VAL A 241 9.22 -0.40 8.17
N ALA A 242 10.23 0.11 8.87
CA ALA A 242 10.10 1.31 9.71
C ALA A 242 9.82 2.57 8.88
N ALA A 243 10.41 2.72 7.69
CA ALA A 243 10.08 3.83 6.78
C ALA A 243 8.62 3.78 6.30
N PHE A 244 8.12 2.58 5.96
CA PHE A 244 6.70 2.37 5.67
C PHE A 244 5.83 2.73 6.89
N ALA A 245 6.20 2.24 8.07
CA ALA A 245 5.47 2.43 9.32
C ALA A 245 5.42 3.92 9.75
N ASP A 246 6.53 4.64 9.62
CA ASP A 246 6.62 6.08 9.89
C ASP A 246 5.67 6.86 8.97
N SER A 247 5.73 6.61 7.66
CA SER A 247 4.84 7.26 6.70
C SER A 247 3.38 6.92 6.96
N LEU A 248 3.07 5.64 7.22
CA LEU A 248 1.70 5.17 7.47
C LEU A 248 1.06 5.82 8.71
N SER A 249 1.83 5.91 9.79
CA SER A 249 1.37 6.40 11.08
C SER A 249 1.36 7.93 11.17
N SER A 250 2.00 8.62 10.22
CA SER A 250 2.04 10.08 10.13
C SER A 250 0.67 10.75 10.27
N SER A 251 0.63 11.80 11.10
CA SER A 251 -0.55 12.66 11.27
C SER A 251 -0.72 13.71 10.17
N ALA A 252 0.23 13.81 9.23
CA ALA A 252 0.16 14.77 8.14
C ALA A 252 -1.00 14.42 7.19
N PRO A 253 -1.92 15.38 6.91
CA PRO A 253 -3.05 15.12 6.05
C PRO A 253 -2.60 14.87 4.61
N VAL A 254 -3.40 14.10 3.88
CA VAL A 254 -3.12 13.72 2.50
C VAL A 254 -4.23 14.20 1.58
N LEU A 255 -3.87 14.51 0.35
CA LEU A 255 -4.82 14.99 -0.64
C LEU A 255 -5.56 13.79 -1.23
N ARG A 256 -6.89 13.84 -1.24
CA ARG A 256 -7.74 12.80 -1.82
C ARG A 256 -8.88 13.39 -2.63
N ARG A 257 -9.15 12.78 -3.78
CA ARG A 257 -10.34 13.10 -4.60
C ARG A 257 -11.52 12.20 -4.30
N VAL A 258 -11.23 10.95 -3.97
CA VAL A 258 -12.19 9.91 -3.62
C VAL A 258 -11.84 9.38 -2.24
N LEU A 259 -12.85 9.19 -1.39
CA LEU A 259 -12.69 8.65 -0.05
C LEU A 259 -13.37 7.29 0.06
N PRO A 260 -12.75 6.30 0.72
CA PRO A 260 -13.40 5.02 0.98
C PRO A 260 -14.69 5.22 1.78
N GLU A 261 -15.76 4.54 1.35
CA GLU A 261 -17.05 4.61 2.05
C GLU A 261 -16.91 4.10 3.50
N SER A 262 -16.10 3.05 3.71
CA SER A 262 -15.87 2.41 5.00
C SER A 262 -15.18 3.29 6.04
N THR A 263 -14.48 4.35 5.62
CA THR A 263 -13.75 5.26 6.52
C THR A 263 -14.32 6.68 6.53
N ARG A 264 -15.38 6.98 5.77
CA ARG A 264 -15.90 8.35 5.60
C ARG A 264 -16.18 9.07 6.93
N ASP A 265 -16.73 8.37 7.91
CA ASP A 265 -17.09 8.94 9.22
C ASP A 265 -15.92 8.96 10.22
N ARG A 266 -14.79 8.36 9.86
CA ARG A 266 -13.56 8.29 10.66
C ARG A 266 -12.48 9.27 10.17
N LEU A 267 -12.72 9.94 9.05
CA LEU A 267 -11.79 10.89 8.44
C LEU A 267 -12.12 12.34 8.83
N LEU A 268 -11.10 13.06 9.30
CA LEU A 268 -11.08 14.51 9.29
C LEU A 268 -10.90 14.98 7.85
N ARG A 269 -11.70 15.97 7.44
CA ARG A 269 -11.75 16.46 6.05
C ARG A 269 -11.73 17.98 6.03
N ALA A 270 -10.85 18.55 5.22
CA ALA A 270 -10.86 19.96 4.87
C ALA A 270 -10.84 20.11 3.35
N PRO A 271 -11.60 21.05 2.77
CA PRO A 271 -11.57 21.27 1.32
C PRO A 271 -10.17 21.69 0.88
N ALA A 272 -9.68 21.11 -0.22
CA ALA A 272 -8.52 21.62 -0.93
C ALA A 272 -8.99 22.67 -1.95
N GLY A 273 -8.31 23.83 -1.95
CA GLY A 273 -8.66 24.99 -2.78
C GLY A 273 -8.36 24.80 -4.26
#